data_AF-A0A291RR80-F1
#
_entry.id   AF-A0A291RR80-F1
#
_cell.length_a   1.000
_cell.length_b   1.000
_cell.length_c   1.000
_cell.angle_alpha   90.00
_cell.angle_beta   90.00
_cell.angle_gamma   90.00
#
_symmetry.space_group_name_H-M   'P 1'
#
loop_
_entity.id
_entity.type
_entity.pdbx_description
1 polymer ?
#
loop_
_entity_poly.entity_id
_entity_poly.type
_entity_poly.pdbx_seq_one_letter_code
_entity_poly.pdbx_strand_id
1 'polypeptide(L)'
;MRTLLEPGFGPPELLNDLSNLIVMTAQTGDEWASTCELVERFVLPILTEHHVRMVEVARAGPAVADGIVVSQDTREPVRLHPDPDKDRFFSLSQENRTNGVMPQLGGTRKFDQGQRLAVGPVAGP
;
A
#
# COMPACT_ATOMS: atom_id res chain seq x y z
N MET A 1 10.64 8.93 21.33
CA MET A 1 10.22 7.78 20.50
C MET A 1 11.19 6.66 20.80
N ARG A 2 10.72 5.50 21.26
CA ARG A 2 11.57 4.31 21.44
C ARG A 2 11.62 3.55 20.11
N THR A 3 12.77 2.98 19.75
CA THR A 3 12.96 2.28 18.47
C THR A 3 13.36 0.83 18.67
N LEU A 4 13.13 -0.03 17.67
CA LEU A 4 13.48 -1.46 17.71
C LEU A 4 14.96 -1.73 18.07
N LEU A 5 15.84 -0.76 17.80
CA LEU A 5 17.27 -0.86 18.06
C LEU A 5 17.67 -0.46 19.48
N GLU A 6 16.74 0.09 20.27
CA GLU A 6 17.02 0.45 21.66
C GLU A 6 17.14 -0.80 22.55
N PRO A 7 18.22 -0.92 23.35
CA PRO A 7 18.38 -2.00 24.30
C PRO A 7 17.18 -2.09 25.25
N GLY A 8 16.58 -3.28 25.33
CA GLY A 8 15.42 -3.56 26.20
C GLY A 8 14.06 -3.14 25.66
N PHE A 9 13.98 -2.56 24.44
CA PHE A 9 12.71 -2.33 23.75
C PHE A 9 12.44 -3.36 22.66
N GLY A 10 13.47 -3.77 21.92
CA GLY A 10 13.37 -4.85 20.94
C GLY A 10 13.09 -6.21 21.60
N PRO A 11 12.41 -7.13 20.89
CA PRO A 11 12.27 -8.51 21.37
C PRO A 11 13.67 -9.13 21.54
N PRO A 12 13.93 -9.87 22.63
CA PRO A 12 15.26 -10.42 22.92
C PRO A 12 15.72 -11.46 21.88
N GLU A 13 14.79 -12.01 21.10
CA GLU A 13 15.07 -12.93 20.00
C GLU A 13 15.52 -12.23 18.72
N LEU A 14 15.36 -10.90 18.62
CA LEU A 14 15.79 -10.13 17.45
C LEU A 14 17.32 -10.10 17.39
N LEU A 15 17.87 -10.52 16.26
CA LEU A 15 19.31 -10.50 16.04
C LEU A 15 19.78 -9.06 15.82
N ASN A 16 21.02 -8.77 16.25
CA ASN A 16 21.63 -7.44 16.10
C ASN A 16 21.76 -7.01 14.63
N ASP A 17 21.82 -7.96 13.70
CA ASP A 17 21.91 -7.72 12.26
C ASP A 17 20.54 -7.64 11.57
N LEU A 18 19.44 -7.80 12.33
CA LEU A 18 18.06 -7.82 11.85
C LEU A 18 17.75 -8.91 10.82
N SER A 19 18.62 -9.89 10.64
CA SER A 19 18.47 -10.94 9.62
C SER A 19 17.22 -11.81 9.83
N ASN A 20 16.71 -11.89 11.06
CA ASN A 20 15.46 -12.56 11.43
C ASN A 20 14.25 -11.62 11.56
N LEU A 21 14.38 -10.34 11.17
CA LEU A 21 13.26 -9.41 11.07
C LEU A 21 12.51 -9.61 9.74
N ILE A 22 11.18 -9.61 9.83
CA ILE A 22 10.28 -9.54 8.67
C ILE A 22 9.45 -8.28 8.80
N VAL A 23 9.43 -7.47 7.73
CA VAL A 23 8.53 -6.32 7.61
C VAL A 23 7.45 -6.69 6.61
N MET A 24 6.20 -6.76 7.07
CA MET A 24 5.05 -7.04 6.22
C MET A 24 4.21 -5.78 6.02
N THR A 25 3.91 -5.45 4.76
CA THR A 25 3.01 -4.35 4.42
C THR A 25 1.77 -4.89 3.72
N ALA A 26 0.60 -4.35 4.08
CA ALA A 26 -0.66 -4.67 3.41
C ALA A 26 -1.05 -3.50 2.51
N GLN A 27 -0.95 -3.68 1.19
CA GLN A 27 -1.35 -2.68 0.22
C GLN A 27 -2.86 -2.52 0.19
N THR A 28 -3.29 -1.25 0.19
CA THR A 28 -4.69 -0.87 0.08
C THR A 28 -5.05 -0.47 -1.35
N GLY A 29 -4.05 -0.16 -2.17
CA GLY A 29 -4.18 0.34 -3.51
C GLY A 29 -4.47 1.84 -3.53
N ASP A 30 -4.09 2.46 -4.65
CA ASP A 30 -4.24 3.90 -4.88
C ASP A 30 -3.39 4.75 -3.90
N GLU A 31 -2.27 4.22 -3.40
CA GLU A 31 -1.31 4.96 -2.61
C GLU A 31 -0.73 6.14 -3.42
N TRP A 32 -0.41 7.24 -2.72
CA TRP A 32 0.20 8.41 -3.38
C TRP A 32 1.56 8.05 -3.97
N ALA A 33 1.77 8.40 -5.23
CA ALA A 33 3.07 8.24 -5.91
C ALA A 33 4.22 8.86 -5.09
N SER A 34 4.01 10.03 -4.49
CA SER A 34 4.99 10.70 -3.63
C SER A 34 5.32 9.90 -2.36
N THR A 35 4.38 9.15 -1.81
CA THR A 35 4.66 8.27 -0.67
C THR A 35 5.52 7.10 -1.11
N CYS A 36 5.23 6.51 -2.27
CA CYS A 36 6.04 5.43 -2.84
C CYS A 36 7.47 5.91 -3.11
N GLU A 37 7.63 7.08 -3.75
CA GLU A 37 8.94 7.69 -4.00
C GLU A 37 9.75 7.90 -2.71
N LEU A 38 9.12 8.36 -1.63
CA LEU A 38 9.79 8.54 -0.35
C LEU A 38 10.21 7.21 0.28
N VAL A 39 9.34 6.19 0.22
CA VAL A 39 9.66 4.84 0.73
C VAL A 39 10.80 4.22 -0.07
N GLU A 40 10.73 4.28 -1.40
CA GLU A 40 11.77 3.78 -2.30
C GLU A 40 13.12 4.49 -2.08
N ARG A 41 13.09 5.79 -1.78
CA ARG A 41 14.29 6.58 -1.57
C ARG A 41 14.93 6.39 -0.19
N PHE A 42 14.13 6.25 0.86
CA PHE A 42 14.62 6.34 2.23
C PHE A 42 14.45 5.07 3.05
N VAL A 43 13.47 4.23 2.75
CA VAL A 43 13.13 3.06 3.57
C VAL A 43 13.68 1.78 2.94
N LEU A 44 13.37 1.52 1.67
CA LEU A 44 13.77 0.27 1.00
C LEU A 44 15.30 0.04 0.98
N PRO A 45 16.14 1.07 0.81
CA PRO A 45 17.59 0.91 0.88
C PRO A 45 18.07 0.44 2.25
N ILE A 46 17.45 0.93 3.34
CA ILE A 46 17.78 0.52 4.72
C ILE A 46 17.39 -0.95 4.95
N LEU A 47 16.22 -1.36 4.46
CA LEU A 47 15.80 -2.76 4.53
C LEU A 47 16.78 -3.66 3.77
N THR A 48 17.22 -3.23 2.59
CA THR A 48 18.20 -3.95 1.78
C THR A 48 19.57 -4.03 2.47
N GLU A 49 20.05 -2.92 3.04
CA GLU A 49 21.34 -2.84 3.76
C GLU A 49 21.40 -3.82 4.93
N HIS A 50 20.29 -3.96 5.66
CA HIS A 50 20.18 -4.90 6.79
C HIS A 50 19.64 -6.28 6.38
N HIS A 51 19.51 -6.55 5.08
CA HIS A 51 18.91 -7.77 4.53
C HIS A 51 17.55 -8.13 5.17
N VAL A 52 16.76 -7.16 5.62
CA VAL A 52 15.45 -7.39 6.22
C VAL A 52 14.51 -7.95 5.16
N ARG A 53 13.80 -9.04 5.49
CA ARG A 53 12.83 -9.63 4.57
C ARG A 53 11.58 -8.76 4.53
N MET A 54 11.30 -8.17 3.38
CA MET A 54 10.08 -7.42 3.13
C MET A 54 9.07 -8.31 2.40
N VAL A 55 7.85 -8.35 2.92
CA VAL A 55 6.72 -9.05 2.31
C VAL A 55 5.60 -8.06 2.08
N GLU A 56 5.24 -7.84 0.83
CA GLU A 56 4.10 -7.00 0.46
C GLU A 56 2.94 -7.91 0.10
N VAL A 57 1.82 -7.70 0.77
CA VAL A 57 0.60 -8.46 0.58
C VAL A 57 -0.57 -7.55 0.25
N ALA A 58 -1.57 -8.10 -0.40
CA ALA A 58 -2.82 -7.42 -0.68
C ALA A 58 -3.99 -8.42 -0.66
N ARG A 59 -5.23 -7.92 -0.61
CA ARG A 59 -6.41 -8.79 -0.72
C ARG A 59 -6.56 -9.29 -2.16
N ALA A 60 -6.87 -10.56 -2.33
CA ALA A 60 -7.23 -11.11 -3.64
C ALA A 60 -8.68 -10.79 -4.04
N GLY A 61 -9.54 -10.48 -3.06
CA GLY A 61 -10.95 -10.17 -3.28
C GLY A 61 -11.64 -9.65 -2.02
N PRO A 62 -12.95 -9.36 -2.10
CA PRO A 62 -13.72 -8.82 -1.00
C PRO A 62 -13.93 -9.80 0.16
N ALA A 63 -13.95 -11.11 -0.11
CA ALA A 63 -14.17 -12.15 0.89
C ALA A 63 -12.86 -12.72 1.45
N VAL A 64 -12.91 -13.20 2.69
CA VAL A 64 -11.78 -13.93 3.31
C VAL A 64 -11.40 -15.17 2.48
N ALA A 65 -12.39 -15.83 1.89
CA ALA A 65 -12.19 -17.02 1.05
C ALA A 65 -11.41 -16.73 -0.24
N ASP A 66 -11.37 -15.48 -0.70
CA ASP A 66 -10.61 -15.09 -1.89
C ASP A 66 -9.09 -15.11 -1.62
N GLY A 67 -8.70 -14.95 -0.36
CA GLY A 67 -7.31 -15.07 0.08
C GLY A 67 -6.47 -13.80 -0.11
N ILE A 68 -5.15 -14.01 -0.13
CA ILE A 68 -4.12 -12.96 -0.12
C ILE A 68 -3.22 -13.12 -1.34
N VAL A 69 -2.94 -12.01 -2.01
CA VAL A 69 -1.91 -11.91 -3.05
C VAL A 69 -0.61 -11.46 -2.39
N VAL A 70 0.51 -12.08 -2.76
CA VAL A 70 1.86 -11.66 -2.36
C VAL A 70 2.50 -10.97 -3.55
N SER A 71 2.61 -9.64 -3.49
CA SER A 71 3.16 -8.83 -4.58
C SER A 71 4.69 -8.88 -4.61
N GLN A 72 5.33 -8.97 -3.44
CA GLN A 72 6.75 -9.24 -3.30
C GLN A 72 7.06 -9.94 -1.99
N ASP A 73 8.12 -10.75 -2.03
CA ASP A 73 8.74 -11.41 -0.89
C ASP A 73 10.25 -11.48 -1.16
N THR A 74 11.00 -10.52 -0.62
CA THR A 74 12.41 -10.33 -0.96
C THR A 74 13.20 -9.72 0.19
N ARG A 75 14.51 -9.88 0.17
CA ARG A 75 15.46 -9.14 1.04
C ARG A 75 16.12 -7.95 0.34
N GLU A 76 15.78 -7.73 -0.93
CA GLU A 76 16.31 -6.64 -1.76
C GLU A 76 15.15 -5.88 -2.43
N PRO A 77 14.23 -5.28 -1.65
CA PRO A 77 13.11 -4.54 -2.21
C PRO A 77 13.60 -3.24 -2.88
N VAL A 78 13.13 -2.97 -4.10
CA VAL A 78 13.53 -1.77 -4.88
C VAL A 78 12.36 -0.86 -5.25
N ARG A 79 11.12 -1.36 -5.18
CA ARG A 79 9.89 -0.61 -5.48
C ARG A 79 8.71 -1.11 -4.67
N LEU A 80 7.67 -0.28 -4.57
CA LEU A 80 6.35 -0.71 -4.10
C LEU A 80 5.43 -1.12 -5.25
N HIS A 81 4.34 -1.81 -4.91
CA HIS A 81 3.31 -2.30 -5.84
C HIS A 81 1.91 -1.74 -5.48
N PRO A 82 1.69 -0.41 -5.58
CA PRO A 82 0.45 0.24 -5.14
C PRO A 82 -0.68 0.22 -6.19
N ASP A 83 -0.40 -0.20 -7.43
CA ASP A 83 -1.34 -0.09 -8.53
C ASP A 83 -2.15 -1.38 -8.64
N PRO A 84 -3.44 -1.40 -8.24
CA PRO A 84 -4.21 -2.63 -8.19
C PRO A 84 -4.43 -3.26 -9.56
N ASP A 85 -4.42 -2.47 -10.65
CA ASP A 85 -4.62 -2.97 -11.99
C ASP A 85 -3.33 -3.61 -12.53
N LYS A 86 -2.17 -3.01 -12.25
CA LYS A 86 -0.87 -3.57 -12.65
C LYS A 86 -0.46 -4.76 -11.80
N ASP A 87 -0.65 -4.65 -10.49
CA ASP A 87 -0.17 -5.60 -9.49
C ASP A 87 -1.24 -6.64 -9.09
N ARG A 88 -2.42 -6.57 -9.71
CA ARG A 88 -3.50 -7.57 -9.69
C ARG A 88 -4.01 -7.93 -8.30
N PHE A 89 -4.46 -6.94 -7.55
CA PHE A 89 -5.10 -7.14 -6.25
C PHE A 89 -6.37 -6.31 -6.11
N PHE A 90 -7.19 -6.67 -5.11
CA PHE A 90 -8.44 -5.99 -4.80
C PHE A 90 -8.19 -4.79 -3.89
N SER A 91 -8.39 -3.58 -4.41
CA SER A 91 -8.14 -2.35 -3.66
C SER A 91 -9.30 -1.93 -2.77
N LEU A 92 -8.98 -1.15 -1.73
CA LEU A 92 -9.96 -0.51 -0.87
C LEU A 92 -10.87 0.45 -1.65
N SER A 93 -10.35 1.10 -2.69
CA SER A 93 -11.19 1.98 -3.52
C SER A 93 -12.22 1.18 -4.32
N GLN A 94 -11.89 -0.02 -4.81
CA GLN A 94 -12.83 -0.93 -5.48
C GLN A 94 -13.93 -1.36 -4.49
N GLU A 95 -13.56 -1.77 -3.28
CA GLU A 95 -14.52 -2.14 -2.23
C GLU A 95 -15.51 -1.00 -1.92
N ASN A 96 -15.00 0.21 -1.72
CA ASN A 96 -15.83 1.37 -1.44
C ASN A 96 -16.81 1.64 -2.59
N ARG A 97 -16.36 1.63 -3.84
CA ARG A 97 -17.24 1.81 -5.02
C ARG A 97 -18.33 0.74 -5.08
N THR A 98 -17.98 -0.52 -4.84
CA THR A 98 -18.95 -1.64 -4.81
C THR A 98 -20.00 -1.45 -3.71
N ASN A 99 -19.61 -0.90 -2.56
CA ASN A 99 -20.52 -0.63 -1.44
C ASN A 99 -21.29 0.70 -1.57
N GLY A 100 -21.17 1.39 -2.71
CA GLY A 100 -21.82 2.69 -2.93
C GLY A 100 -21.21 3.84 -2.12
N VAL A 101 -20.01 3.65 -1.57
CA VAL A 101 -19.25 4.67 -0.84
C VAL A 101 -18.25 5.30 -1.82
N MET A 102 -18.36 6.60 -2.05
CA MET A 102 -17.37 7.32 -2.85
C MET A 102 -16.16 7.65 -1.99
N PRO A 103 -14.94 7.15 -2.31
CA PRO A 103 -13.74 7.52 -1.58
C PRO A 103 -13.53 9.03 -1.68
N GLN A 104 -13.35 9.68 -0.53
CA GLN A 104 -13.00 11.10 -0.46
C GLN A 104 -11.54 11.23 -0.06
N LEU A 105 -10.83 12.17 -0.69
CA LEU A 105 -9.48 12.52 -0.27
C LEU A 105 -9.54 13.17 1.12
N GLY A 106 -8.92 12.53 2.11
CA GLY A 106 -8.74 13.12 3.43
C GLY A 106 -7.67 14.22 3.40
N GLY A 107 -8.08 15.48 3.36
CA GLY A 107 -7.17 16.63 3.43
C GLY A 107 -7.89 17.94 3.11
N THR A 108 -7.70 18.97 3.92
CA THR A 108 -8.31 20.29 3.70
C THR A 108 -7.79 20.93 2.42
N ARG A 109 -8.51 20.74 1.32
CA ARG A 109 -8.55 21.68 0.19
C ARG A 109 -10.00 21.89 -0.20
N LYS A 110 -10.40 23.15 -0.30
CA LYS A 110 -11.73 23.52 -0.78
C LYS A 110 -11.89 22.99 -2.21
N PHE A 111 -13.03 22.35 -2.44
CA PHE A 111 -13.56 22.04 -3.76
C PHE A 111 -13.49 23.31 -4.64
N ASP A 112 -12.75 23.27 -5.75
CA ASP A 112 -13.08 24.08 -6.92
C ASP A 112 -13.71 23.14 -7.95
N GLN A 113 -14.95 23.45 -8.29
CA GLN A 113 -15.85 22.57 -9.01
C GLN A 113 -15.59 22.72 -10.51
N GLY A 114 -14.66 21.90 -11.03
CA GLY A 114 -14.24 21.92 -12.43
C GLY A 114 -14.38 20.58 -13.13
N GLN A 115 -15.46 19.81 -12.92
CA GLN A 115 -15.78 18.69 -13.80
C GLN A 115 -17.12 18.91 -14.51
N ARG A 116 -16.99 19.32 -15.77
CA ARG A 116 -18.01 19.31 -16.80
C ARG A 116 -18.52 17.88 -16.98
N LEU A 117 -19.71 17.61 -16.47
CA LEU A 117 -20.49 16.41 -16.80
C LEU A 117 -20.74 16.41 -18.32
N ALA A 118 -20.11 15.48 -19.04
CA ALA A 118 -20.54 15.13 -20.38
C ALA A 118 -21.81 14.27 -20.26
N VAL A 119 -22.96 14.93 -20.28
CA VAL A 119 -24.24 14.24 -20.50
C VAL A 119 -24.29 13.89 -21.98
N GLY A 120 -24.19 12.59 -22.29
CA GLY A 120 -24.43 12.07 -23.64
C GLY A 120 -25.87 12.36 -24.08
N PRO A 121 -26.13 12.57 -25.38
CA PRO A 121 -27.45 12.95 -25.84
C PRO A 121 -28.45 11.82 -25.60
N VAL A 122 -29.56 12.14 -24.93
CA VAL A 122 -30.71 11.26 -24.84
C VAL A 122 -31.44 11.33 -26.17
N ALA A 123 -31.42 10.22 -26.91
CA ALA A 123 -32.28 10.02 -28.07
C ALA A 123 -33.72 9.82 -27.58
N GLY A 124 -34.66 10.60 -28.12
CA GLY A 124 -36.10 10.47 -27.91
C GLY A 124 -36.85 11.10 -29.09
N PRO A 125 -38.09 10.62 -29.36
CA PRO A 125 -38.62 10.27 -30.68
C PRO A 125 -38.95 11.43 -31.62
#